data_AF-A0A2H9L489-F1
#
_entry.id   AF-A0A2H9L489-F1
#
_cell.length_a   1.000
_cell.length_b   1.000
_cell.length_c   1.000
_cell.angle_alpha   90.00
_cell.angle_beta   90.00
_cell.angle_gamma   90.00
#
_symmetry.space_group_name_H-M   'P 1'
#
loop_
_entity.id
_entity.type
_entity.pdbx_description
1 polymer ?
#
loop_
_entity_poly.entity_id
_entity_poly.type
_entity_poly.pdbx_seq_one_letter_code
_entity_poly.pdbx_strand_id
1 'polypeptide(L)'
;MNINLKLSGVAETVIQDMIESGYAASKTEAIRMALVSFKDKFLDKSELEKELVIRKMTQIDNDIKAGKIKLISAKDAAKEYPELARLV
;
A
#
# COMPACT_ATOMS: atom_id res chain seq x y z
N MET A 1 10.75 -7.16 7.36
CA MET A 1 11.88 -6.61 6.58
C MET A 1 12.78 -5.85 7.54
N ASN A 2 14.08 -6.19 7.61
CA ASN A 2 15.03 -5.51 8.48
C ASN A 2 15.96 -4.68 7.60
N ILE A 3 16.00 -3.36 7.81
CA ILE A 3 16.84 -2.45 7.02
C ILE A 3 17.93 -1.90 7.93
N ASN A 4 19.18 -2.00 7.50
CA ASN A 4 20.29 -1.32 8.14
C ASN A 4 20.53 0.01 7.43
N LEU A 5 20.25 1.12 8.12
CA LEU A 5 20.27 2.46 7.54
C LEU A 5 21.21 3.34 8.36
N LYS A 6 22.19 3.96 7.69
CA LYS A 6 23.08 4.94 8.32
C LYS A 6 22.54 6.33 8.02
N LEU A 7 22.02 6.99 9.05
CA LEU A 7 21.64 8.40 9.01
C LEU A 7 22.83 9.23 9.51
N SER A 8 23.04 10.39 8.89
CA SER A 8 24.07 11.33 9.32
C SER A 8 23.63 12.77 9.03
N GLY A 9 24.24 13.72 9.74
CA GLY A 9 23.95 15.14 9.60
C GLY A 9 22.51 15.47 9.98
N VAL A 10 21.86 16.33 9.20
CA VAL A 10 20.51 16.87 9.50
C VAL A 10 19.47 15.76 9.70
N ALA A 11 19.54 14.67 8.92
CA ALA A 11 18.58 13.58 9.05
C ALA A 11 18.69 12.85 10.40
N GLU A 12 19.89 12.72 10.95
CA GLU A 12 20.10 12.15 12.28
C GLU A 12 19.55 13.09 13.36
N THR A 13 19.81 14.39 13.26
CA THR A 13 19.28 15.41 14.17
C THR A 13 17.75 15.39 14.19
N VAL A 14 17.10 15.42 13.02
CA VAL A 14 15.63 15.40 12.94
C VAL A 14 15.04 14.15 13.60
N ILE A 15 15.61 12.98 13.35
CA ILE A 15 15.13 11.73 13.98
C ILE A 15 15.34 11.75 15.49
N GLN A 16 16.45 12.31 15.96
CA GLN A 16 16.74 12.44 17.38
C GLN A 16 15.73 13.40 18.05
N ASP A 17 15.47 14.56 17.44
CA ASP A 17 14.50 15.55 17.93
C ASP A 17 13.09 14.97 18.02
N MET A 18 12.69 14.14 17.03
CA MET A 18 11.39 13.45 17.05
C MET A 18 11.25 12.50 18.25
N ILE A 19 12.34 11.85 18.65
CA ILE A 19 12.34 10.95 19.80
C ILE A 19 12.33 11.75 21.10
N GLU A 20 13.20 12.75 21.21
CA GLU A 20 13.33 13.58 22.43
C GLU A 20 12.07 14.38 22.72
N SER A 21 11.36 14.82 21.69
CA SER A 21 10.07 15.50 21.80
C SER A 21 8.89 14.56 22.09
N GLY A 22 9.13 13.25 22.15
CA GLY A 22 8.09 12.25 22.42
C GLY A 22 7.15 11.94 21.25
N TYR A 23 7.45 12.41 20.04
CA TYR A 23 6.65 12.07 18.84
C TYR A 23 6.85 10.62 18.40
N ALA A 24 8.01 10.03 18.69
CA ALA A 24 8.32 8.63 18.39
C ALA A 24 9.06 7.96 19.55
N ALA A 25 8.76 6.69 19.84
CA ALA A 25 9.44 5.94 20.89
C ALA A 25 10.78 5.32 20.43
N SER A 26 11.06 5.30 19.12
CA SER A 26 12.28 4.73 18.55
C SER A 26 12.67 5.33 17.21
N LYS A 27 13.93 5.14 16.80
CA LYS A 27 14.44 5.55 15.47
C LYS A 27 13.60 4.94 14.34
N THR A 28 13.25 3.67 14.45
CA THR A 28 12.42 2.97 13.45
C THR A 28 11.04 3.59 13.33
N GLU A 29 10.43 3.99 14.44
CA GLU A 29 9.13 4.66 14.44
C GLU A 29 9.20 6.06 13.84
N ALA A 30 10.21 6.85 14.22
CA ALA A 30 10.44 8.18 13.64
C ALA A 30 10.62 8.11 12.12
N ILE A 31 11.41 7.14 11.62
CA ILE A 31 11.59 6.92 10.18
C ILE A 31 10.25 6.56 9.50
N ARG A 32 9.44 5.70 10.11
CA ARG A 32 8.11 5.36 9.56
C ARG A 32 7.20 6.58 9.47
N MET A 33 7.17 7.41 10.52
CA MET A 33 6.40 8.66 10.51
C MET A 33 6.88 9.62 9.43
N ALA A 34 8.19 9.77 9.26
CA ALA A 34 8.78 10.60 8.22
C ALA A 34 8.37 10.13 6.82
N LEU A 35 8.37 8.81 6.57
CA LEU A 35 7.93 8.25 5.28
C LEU A 35 6.43 8.48 5.02
N VAL A 36 5.58 8.33 6.04
CA VAL A 36 4.14 8.63 5.91
C VAL A 36 3.93 10.11 5.62
N SER A 37 4.62 11.00 6.35
CA SER A 37 4.57 12.44 6.11
C SER A 37 5.07 12.83 4.71
N PHE A 38 6.13 12.17 4.24
CA PHE A 38 6.65 12.37 2.89
C PHE A 38 5.62 11.93 1.84
N LYS A 39 5.01 10.76 2.02
CA LYS A 39 3.91 10.28 1.16
C LYS A 39 2.79 11.32 1.09
N ASP A 40 2.28 11.77 2.22
CA ASP A 40 1.12 12.66 2.25
C ASP A 40 1.41 14.04 1.64
N LYS A 41 2.67 14.48 1.66
CA LYS A 41 3.11 15.77 1.12
C LYS A 41 3.53 15.74 -0.35
N PHE A 42 4.13 14.63 -0.80
CA PHE A 42 4.86 14.59 -2.07
C PHE A 42 4.39 13.51 -3.02
N LEU A 43 3.70 12.47 -2.53
CA LEU A 43 3.13 11.46 -3.41
C LEU A 43 1.68 11.81 -3.72
N ASP A 44 1.41 12.02 -5.00
CA ASP A 44 0.05 12.22 -5.47
C ASP A 44 -0.76 10.95 -5.18
N LYS A 45 -1.92 11.10 -4.53
CA LYS A 45 -2.73 9.96 -4.08
C LYS A 45 -3.09 9.03 -5.25
N SER A 46 -3.25 9.62 -6.43
CA SER A 46 -3.61 8.92 -7.66
C SER A 46 -2.57 7.88 -8.10
N GLU A 47 -1.28 8.16 -7.95
CA GLU A 47 -0.21 7.24 -8.38
C GLU A 47 -0.06 6.06 -7.42
N LEU A 48 -0.22 6.30 -6.12
CA LEU A 48 -0.16 5.24 -5.12
C LEU A 48 -1.39 4.30 -5.23
N GLU A 49 -2.57 4.86 -5.49
CA GLU A 49 -3.78 4.09 -5.77
C GLU A 49 -3.62 3.22 -7.03
N LYS A 50 -3.04 3.77 -8.11
CA LYS A 50 -2.72 2.99 -9.32
C LYS A 50 -1.79 1.83 -9.01
N GLU A 51 -0.72 2.06 -8.25
CA GLU A 51 0.22 0.98 -7.90
C GLU A 51 -0.47 -0.11 -7.07
N LEU A 52 -1.29 0.27 -6.09
CA LEU A 52 -2.05 -0.67 -5.26
C LEU A 52 -3.05 -1.48 -6.10
N VAL A 53 -3.74 -0.84 -7.04
CA VAL A 53 -4.66 -1.51 -7.98
C VAL A 53 -3.89 -2.51 -8.84
N ILE A 54 -2.75 -2.11 -9.43
CA ILE A 54 -1.92 -2.99 -10.27
C ILE A 54 -1.44 -4.22 -9.48
N ARG A 55 -0.94 -4.01 -8.26
CA ARG A 55 -0.51 -5.11 -7.39
C ARG A 55 -1.66 -6.07 -7.09
N LYS A 56 -2.86 -5.54 -6.80
CA LYS A 56 -4.02 -6.35 -6.50
C LYS A 56 -4.50 -7.13 -7.72
N MET A 57 -4.55 -6.50 -8.90
CA MET A 57 -4.91 -7.18 -10.15
C MET A 57 -3.91 -8.30 -10.47
N THR A 58 -2.62 -8.04 -10.31
CA THR A 58 -1.57 -9.05 -10.52
C THR A 58 -1.72 -10.24 -9.56
N GLN A 59 -2.07 -9.98 -8.30
CA GLN A 59 -2.33 -11.05 -7.34
C GLN A 59 -3.56 -11.88 -7.73
N ILE A 60 -4.64 -11.23 -8.15
CA ILE A 60 -5.85 -11.91 -8.65
C ILE A 60 -5.50 -12.80 -9.85
N ASP A 61 -4.73 -12.30 -10.81
CA ASP A 61 -4.28 -13.08 -11.97
C ASP A 61 -3.46 -14.31 -11.56
N ASN A 62 -2.59 -14.15 -10.55
CA ASN A 62 -1.80 -15.27 -10.03
C ASN A 62 -2.68 -16.30 -9.31
N ASP A 63 -3.69 -15.86 -8.56
CA ASP A 63 -4.62 -16.75 -7.87
C ASP A 63 -5.55 -17.48 -8.86
N ILE A 64 -5.93 -16.84 -9.96
CA ILE A 64 -6.63 -17.47 -11.09
C ILE A 64 -5.74 -18.54 -11.73
N LYS A 65 -4.48 -18.21 -12.05
CA LYS A 65 -3.51 -19.16 -12.63
C LYS A 65 -3.23 -20.34 -11.71
N ALA A 66 -3.20 -20.10 -10.40
CA ALA A 66 -3.04 -21.13 -9.38
C ALA A 66 -4.32 -21.96 -9.13
N GLY A 67 -5.43 -21.65 -9.81
CA GLY A 67 -6.70 -22.35 -9.67
C GLY A 67 -7.45 -22.08 -8.36
N LYS A 68 -7.04 -21.06 -7.59
CA LYS A 68 -7.68 -20.69 -6.32
C LYS A 68 -8.95 -19.88 -6.52
N ILE A 69 -9.04 -19.16 -7.63
CA ILE A 69 -10.19 -18.32 -7.99
C ILE A 69 -10.76 -18.85 -9.31
N LYS A 70 -12.07 -19.12 -9.30
CA LYS A 70 -12.80 -19.53 -10.50
C LYS A 70 -13.23 -18.29 -11.28
N LEU A 71 -12.79 -18.18 -12.53
CA LEU A 71 -13.34 -17.21 -13.47
C LEU A 71 -14.73 -17.66 -13.92
N ILE A 72 -15.71 -16.79 -13.77
CA ILE A 72 -17.08 -16.99 -14.26
C ILE A 72 -17.40 -15.94 -15.32
N SER A 73 -18.27 -16.28 -16.26
CA SER A 73 -18.72 -15.33 -17.27
C SER A 73 -19.67 -14.30 -16.65
N ALA A 74 -19.77 -13.10 -17.24
CA ALA A 74 -20.68 -12.08 -16.74
C ALA A 74 -22.15 -12.55 -16.76
N LYS A 75 -22.54 -13.40 -17.72
CA LYS A 75 -23.86 -14.04 -17.79
C LYS A 75 -24.12 -14.99 -16.63
N ASP A 76 -23.09 -15.72 -16.18
CA ASP A 76 -23.23 -16.63 -15.04
C ASP A 76 -23.19 -15.86 -13.72
N ALA A 77 -22.37 -14.82 -13.62
CA ALA A 77 -22.36 -13.90 -12.48
C ALA A 77 -23.73 -13.21 -12.30
N ALA A 78 -24.40 -12.81 -13.40
CA ALA A 78 -25.72 -12.19 -13.34
C ALA A 78 -26.84 -13.11 -12.84
N LYS A 79 -26.64 -14.44 -12.86
CA LYS A 79 -27.59 -15.40 -12.25
C LYS A 79 -27.50 -15.42 -10.73
N GLU A 80 -26.31 -15.20 -10.19
CA GLU A 80 -26.06 -15.16 -8.73
C GLU A 80 -26.22 -13.75 -8.17
N TYR A 81 -25.89 -12.71 -8.96
CA TYR A 81 -25.93 -11.30 -8.58
C TYR A 81 -26.78 -10.51 -9.61
N PRO A 82 -28.09 -10.39 -9.39
CA PRO A 82 -29.03 -9.77 -10.34
C PRO A 82 -28.69 -8.31 -10.67
N GLU A 83 -28.05 -7.60 -9.75
CA GLU A 83 -27.59 -6.21 -9.95
C GLU A 83 -26.49 -6.07 -11.02
N LEU A 84 -25.78 -7.15 -11.33
CA LEU A 84 -24.80 -7.18 -12.42
C LEU A 84 -25.45 -7.37 -13.80
N ALA A 85 -26.75 -7.66 -13.89
CA ALA A 85 -27.45 -7.85 -15.17
C ALA A 85 -27.46 -6.59 -16.04
N ARG A 86 -27.21 -5.40 -15.47
CA ARG A 86 -27.08 -4.14 -16.23
C ARG A 86 -25.76 -3.99 -16.99
N LEU A 87 -24.78 -4.85 -16.70
CA LEU A 87 -23.42 -4.82 -17.27
C LEU A 87 -23.19 -5.89 -18.35
N VAL A 88 -24.20 -6.72 -18.63
CA VAL A 88 -24.18 -7.85 -19.58
C VAL A 88 -25.03 -7.54 -20.79
#